data_AF-A0A1Y1LKN1-F1
#
_entry.id   AF-A0A1Y1LKN1-F1
#
_cell.length_a   1.000
_cell.length_b   1.000
_cell.length_c   1.000
_cell.angle_alpha   90.00
_cell.angle_beta   90.00
_cell.angle_gamma   90.00
#
_symmetry.space_group_name_H-M   'P 1'
#
loop_
_entity.id
_entity.type
_entity.pdbx_description
1 polymer ?
#
loop_
_entity_poly.entity_id
_entity_poly.type
_entity_poly.pdbx_seq_one_letter_code
_entity_poly.pdbx_strand_id
1 'polypeptide(L)'
;MDLFMSIIVGAKPWIEDPRIIPIPWTGIRSNTRQPPAQNLRIGLMMHDGVIVPQPPVTRALKWAKSRLEKAGFQVKPFKPYKVAQIMKNIRKAYWPASTKYADAHLALTGEPRHPLTEWIQRDAAPEELPATAILE
;
A
#
# COMPACT_ATOMS: atom_id res chain seq x y z
N MET A 1 4.36 17.63 10.12
CA MET A 1 5.19 16.87 9.17
C MET A 1 6.59 17.44 9.07
N ASP A 2 6.79 18.74 8.82
CA ASP A 2 8.13 19.32 8.65
C ASP A 2 9.09 19.06 9.82
N LEU A 3 8.66 19.28 11.07
CA LEU A 3 9.48 18.99 12.26
C LEU A 3 9.94 17.53 12.32
N PHE A 4 9.02 16.60 12.09
CA PHE A 4 9.32 15.17 12.11
C PHE A 4 10.36 14.83 11.03
N MET A 5 10.12 15.26 9.79
CA MET A 5 11.03 14.99 8.68
C MET A 5 12.40 15.64 8.89
N SER A 6 12.46 16.86 9.44
CA SER A 6 13.73 17.53 9.71
C SER A 6 14.54 16.84 10.80
N ILE A 7 13.89 16.30 11.84
CA ILE A 7 14.56 15.54 12.89
C ILE A 7 15.14 14.25 12.32
N ILE A 8 14.35 13.47 11.58
CA ILE A 8 14.78 12.18 11.03
C ILE A 8 15.94 12.37 10.04
N VAL A 9 15.84 13.32 9.11
CA VAL A 9 16.93 13.60 8.16
C VAL A 9 18.14 14.20 8.88
N GLY A 10 17.92 15.07 9.87
CA GLY A 10 18.98 15.72 10.66
C GLY A 10 19.81 14.74 11.51
N ALA A 11 19.23 13.60 11.90
CA ALA A 11 19.94 12.52 12.58
C ALA A 11 20.94 11.78 11.68
N LYS A 12 20.92 12.02 10.36
CA LYS A 12 21.82 11.41 9.37
C LYS A 12 21.89 9.87 9.46
N PRO A 13 20.74 9.17 9.41
CA PRO A 13 20.69 7.72 9.61
C PRO A 13 21.53 6.93 8.59
N TRP A 14 21.86 7.53 7.44
CA TRP A 14 22.74 6.95 6.43
C TRP A 14 24.20 6.79 6.87
N ILE A 15 24.61 7.40 7.99
CA ILE A 15 25.93 7.16 8.60
C ILE A 15 25.97 5.76 9.26
N GLU A 16 24.84 5.31 9.81
CA GLU A 16 24.72 4.00 10.46
C GLU A 16 24.29 2.91 9.46
N ASP A 17 23.35 3.22 8.57
CA ASP A 17 22.88 2.30 7.52
C ASP A 17 23.08 2.89 6.11
N PRO A 18 24.13 2.45 5.36
CA PRO A 18 24.43 2.99 4.03
C PRO A 18 23.37 2.65 2.97
N ARG A 19 22.37 1.80 3.27
CA ARG A 19 21.24 1.53 2.37
C ARG A 19 20.25 2.70 2.33
N ILE A 20 20.32 3.63 3.29
CA ILE A 20 19.48 4.81 3.35
C ILE A 20 20.04 5.90 2.44
N ILE A 21 19.23 6.34 1.47
CA ILE A 21 19.64 7.39 0.53
C ILE A 21 19.51 8.77 1.22
N PRO A 22 20.58 9.58 1.26
CA PRO A 22 20.60 10.87 1.97
C PRO A 22 19.88 11.99 1.18
N ILE A 23 18.58 11.84 0.95
CA ILE A 23 17.77 12.86 0.25
C ILE A 23 17.33 13.94 1.25
N PRO A 24 17.65 15.22 1.04
CA PRO A 24 17.20 16.30 1.91
C PRO A 24 15.69 16.46 1.89
N TRP A 25 15.09 16.70 3.07
CA TRP A 25 13.70 17.14 3.15
C TRP A 25 13.59 18.62 2.80
N THR A 26 12.90 18.95 1.72
CA THR A 26 12.67 20.35 1.29
C THR A 26 11.34 20.92 1.76
N GLY A 27 10.41 20.07 2.23
CA GLY A 27 9.09 20.47 2.72
C GLY A 27 8.37 21.43 1.76
N ILE A 28 7.73 22.46 2.34
CA ILE A 28 7.05 23.52 1.57
C ILE A 28 8.07 24.49 0.92
N ARG A 29 9.35 24.44 1.33
CA ARG A 29 10.45 25.27 0.81
C ARG A 29 11.06 24.73 -0.48
N SER A 30 10.45 23.73 -1.12
CA SER A 30 10.91 23.24 -2.41
C SER A 30 11.08 24.40 -3.40
N ASN A 31 12.29 24.57 -3.95
CA ASN A 31 12.63 25.63 -4.92
C ASN A 31 11.92 25.45 -6.27
N THR A 32 11.12 24.39 -6.44
CA THR A 32 10.18 24.28 -7.55
C THR A 32 9.11 25.35 -7.36
N ARG A 33 9.09 26.38 -8.23
CA ARG A 33 7.94 27.30 -8.36
C ARG A 33 6.68 26.45 -8.28
N GLN A 34 5.85 26.65 -7.26
CA GLN A 34 4.60 25.91 -7.13
C GLN A 34 3.81 26.16 -8.41
N PRO A 35 3.66 25.15 -9.28
CA PRO A 35 2.95 25.38 -10.52
C PRO A 35 1.51 25.76 -10.19
N PRO A 36 0.87 26.63 -10.98
CA PRO A 36 -0.55 26.93 -10.81
C PRO A 36 -1.36 25.64 -10.73
N ALA A 37 -2.45 25.61 -9.94
CA ALA A 37 -3.24 24.41 -9.72
C ALA A 37 -3.66 23.71 -11.03
N GLN A 38 -3.96 24.49 -12.07
CA GLN A 38 -4.30 24.01 -13.41
C GLN A 38 -3.21 23.17 -14.10
N ASN A 39 -1.95 23.27 -13.66
CA ASN A 39 -0.83 22.52 -14.21
C ASN A 39 -0.56 21.21 -13.45
N LEU A 40 -1.20 21.01 -12.29
CA LEU A 40 -1.04 19.81 -11.49
C LEU A 40 -2.13 18.78 -11.83
N ARG A 41 -1.68 17.59 -12.23
CA ARG A 41 -2.54 16.43 -12.50
C ARG A 41 -2.54 15.50 -11.30
N ILE A 42 -3.71 15.23 -10.75
CA ILE A 42 -3.89 14.35 -9.59
C ILE A 42 -4.59 13.08 -10.08
N GLY A 43 -3.89 11.95 -9.99
CA GLY A 43 -4.51 10.63 -10.19
C GLY A 43 -5.36 10.27 -8.98
N LEU A 44 -6.66 10.01 -9.19
CA LEU A 44 -7.57 9.58 -8.14
C LEU A 44 -8.04 8.15 -8.39
N MET A 45 -7.72 7.27 -7.45
CA MET A 45 -8.16 5.88 -7.42
C MET A 45 -9.43 5.77 -6.57
N MET A 46 -10.54 5.38 -7.18
CA MET A 46 -11.79 5.14 -6.44
C MET A 46 -11.81 3.76 -5.77
N HIS A 47 -11.19 2.77 -6.41
CA HIS A 47 -10.95 1.44 -5.91
C HIS A 47 -9.81 0.82 -6.72
N ASP A 48 -9.22 -0.25 -6.21
CA ASP A 48 -8.11 -0.94 -6.87
C ASP A 48 -8.55 -2.10 -7.80
N GLY A 49 -9.85 -2.46 -7.74
CA GLY A 49 -10.45 -3.54 -8.52
C GLY A 49 -10.53 -4.86 -7.78
N VAL A 50 -9.99 -4.93 -6.55
CA VAL A 50 -10.05 -6.08 -5.65
C VAL A 50 -10.88 -5.76 -4.41
N ILE A 51 -10.73 -4.55 -3.88
CA ILE A 51 -11.42 -4.08 -2.68
C ILE A 51 -12.27 -2.88 -3.06
N VAL A 52 -13.58 -2.99 -2.80
CA VAL A 52 -14.52 -1.88 -2.95
C VAL A 52 -14.58 -1.12 -1.61
N PRO A 53 -14.24 0.18 -1.57
CA PRO A 53 -14.34 0.94 -0.33
C PRO A 53 -15.78 1.06 0.15
N GLN A 54 -15.94 1.05 1.48
CA GLN A 54 -17.23 1.25 2.13
C GLN A 54 -17.90 2.56 1.66
N PRO A 55 -19.24 2.65 1.65
CA PRO A 55 -19.97 3.84 1.22
C PRO A 55 -19.48 5.19 1.78
N PRO A 56 -19.15 5.34 3.09
CA PRO A 56 -18.62 6.59 3.63
C PRO A 56 -17.26 6.99 3.03
N VAL A 57 -16.38 6.02 2.74
CA VAL A 57 -15.07 6.27 2.12
C VAL A 57 -15.25 6.71 0.68
N THR A 58 -16.11 6.01 -0.07
CA THR A 58 -16.46 6.38 -1.45
C THR A 58 -17.04 7.81 -1.51
N ARG A 59 -17.89 8.18 -0.54
CA ARG A 59 -18.41 9.55 -0.41
C ARG A 59 -17.29 10.57 -0.15
N ALA A 60 -16.36 10.28 0.75
CA ALA A 60 -15.23 11.15 1.05
C ALA A 60 -14.32 11.35 -0.18
N LEU A 61 -14.05 10.30 -0.96
CA LEU A 61 -13.26 10.38 -2.19
C LEU A 61 -13.94 11.25 -3.26
N LYS A 62 -15.26 11.10 -3.43
CA LYS A 62 -16.05 11.97 -4.34
C LYS A 62 -16.04 13.43 -3.89
N TRP A 63 -16.15 13.67 -2.59
CA TRP A 63 -16.06 15.00 -2.02
C TRP A 63 -14.68 15.63 -2.27
N ALA A 64 -13.60 14.90 -1.98
CA ALA A 64 -12.23 15.36 -2.23
C ALA A 64 -11.98 15.68 -3.71
N LYS A 65 -12.46 14.81 -4.62
CA LYS A 65 -12.43 15.07 -6.08
C LYS A 65 -13.05 16.42 -6.41
N SER A 66 -14.28 16.67 -5.95
CA SER A 66 -14.99 17.91 -6.22
C SER A 66 -14.26 19.14 -5.66
N ARG A 67 -13.68 19.04 -4.46
CA ARG A 67 -12.90 20.14 -3.86
C ARG A 67 -11.65 20.47 -4.67
N LEU A 68 -10.93 19.45 -5.14
CA LEU A 68 -9.74 19.61 -5.98
C LEU A 68 -10.07 20.22 -7.34
N GLU A 69 -11.11 19.72 -8.01
CA GLU A 69 -11.55 20.27 -9.31
C GLU A 69 -11.98 21.74 -9.17
N LYS A 70 -12.72 22.09 -8.10
CA LYS A 70 -13.12 23.48 -7.81
C LYS A 70 -11.93 24.40 -7.51
N ALA A 71 -10.84 23.86 -6.96
CA ALA A 71 -9.61 24.61 -6.73
C ALA A 71 -8.73 24.71 -8.00
N GLY A 72 -9.20 24.20 -9.15
CA GLY A 72 -8.53 24.31 -10.44
C GLY A 72 -7.57 23.16 -10.77
N PHE A 73 -7.48 22.11 -9.97
CA PHE A 73 -6.62 20.96 -10.25
C PHE A 73 -7.20 20.04 -11.34
N GLN A 74 -6.32 19.40 -12.13
CA GLN A 74 -6.73 18.38 -13.08
C GLN A 74 -6.84 17.02 -12.40
N VAL A 75 -8.01 16.63 -11.93
CA VAL A 75 -8.21 15.30 -11.32
C VAL A 75 -8.52 14.26 -12.41
N LYS A 76 -7.72 13.21 -12.50
CA LYS A 76 -7.85 12.15 -13.52
C LYS A 76 -8.09 10.79 -12.86
N PRO A 77 -8.92 9.92 -13.44
CA PRO A 77 -9.03 8.55 -12.95
C PRO A 77 -7.68 7.85 -12.97
N PHE A 78 -7.32 7.17 -11.87
CA PHE A 78 -6.14 6.34 -11.79
C PHE A 78 -6.54 4.89 -11.56
N LYS A 79 -6.11 4.01 -12.47
CA LYS A 79 -6.27 2.55 -12.34
C LYS A 79 -4.91 1.96 -11.97
N PRO A 80 -4.78 1.32 -10.80
CA PRO A 80 -3.52 0.74 -10.39
C PRO A 80 -3.18 -0.49 -11.25
N TYR A 81 -1.89 -0.74 -11.44
CA TYR A 81 -1.41 -1.80 -12.31
C TYR A 81 -1.46 -3.16 -11.61
N LYS A 82 -2.17 -4.13 -12.24
CA LYS A 82 -2.19 -5.55 -11.87
C LYS A 82 -2.43 -5.87 -10.38
N VAL A 83 -3.27 -5.09 -9.68
CA VAL A 83 -3.51 -5.29 -8.23
C VAL A 83 -4.04 -6.68 -7.89
N ALA A 84 -4.91 -7.26 -8.72
CA ALA A 84 -5.39 -8.63 -8.51
C ALA A 84 -4.23 -9.67 -8.48
N GLN A 85 -3.25 -9.53 -9.38
CA GLN A 85 -2.06 -10.37 -9.38
C GLN A 85 -1.20 -10.11 -8.15
N ILE A 86 -1.00 -8.84 -7.78
CA ILE A 86 -0.26 -8.47 -6.57
C ILE A 86 -0.90 -9.10 -5.34
N MET A 87 -2.22 -9.04 -5.21
CA MET A 87 -2.96 -9.63 -4.10
C MET A 87 -2.87 -11.16 -4.06
N LYS A 88 -2.77 -11.83 -5.21
CA LYS A 88 -2.49 -13.27 -5.28
C LYS A 88 -1.06 -13.57 -4.81
N ASN A 89 -0.07 -12.85 -5.34
CA ASN A 89 1.34 -13.07 -5.03
C ASN A 89 1.66 -12.75 -3.56
N ILE A 90 1.08 -11.70 -2.98
CA ILE A 90 1.32 -11.34 -1.58
C ILE A 90 0.74 -12.38 -0.60
N ARG A 91 -0.40 -13.00 -0.93
CA ARG A 91 -0.95 -14.11 -0.12
C ARG A 91 -0.05 -15.34 -0.15
N LYS A 92 0.52 -15.68 -1.31
CA LYS A 92 1.60 -16.70 -1.39
C LYS A 92 2.80 -16.30 -0.52
N ALA A 93 3.22 -15.04 -0.59
CA ALA A 93 4.40 -14.53 0.11
C ALA A 93 4.27 -14.49 1.64
N TYR A 94 3.05 -14.39 2.17
CA TYR A 94 2.81 -14.46 3.62
C TYR A 94 2.87 -15.89 4.16
N TRP A 95 2.52 -16.89 3.34
CA TRP A 95 2.65 -18.32 3.67
C TRP A 95 3.46 -19.06 2.60
N PRO A 96 4.75 -18.72 2.44
CA PRO A 96 5.60 -19.39 1.47
C PRO A 96 5.81 -20.85 1.89
N ALA A 97 5.75 -21.16 3.19
CA ALA A 97 5.95 -22.49 3.78
C ALA A 97 4.65 -23.24 4.14
N SER A 98 3.54 -22.96 3.43
CA SER A 98 2.20 -23.53 3.67
C SER A 98 1.49 -23.03 4.93
N THR A 99 0.17 -23.28 5.00
CA THR A 99 -0.69 -23.01 6.17
C THR A 99 -0.51 -24.05 7.27
N LYS A 100 0.21 -25.14 7.01
CA LYS A 100 0.35 -26.31 7.89
C LYS A 100 0.64 -25.98 9.36
N TYR A 101 1.46 -24.96 9.63
CA TYR A 101 1.80 -24.58 11.00
C TYR A 101 0.62 -23.89 11.70
N ALA A 102 -0.06 -22.99 11.02
CA ALA A 102 -1.27 -22.37 11.55
C ALA A 102 -2.36 -23.44 11.81
N ASP A 103 -2.46 -24.43 10.93
CA ASP A 103 -3.49 -25.46 10.98
C ASP A 103 -3.23 -26.44 12.11
N ALA A 104 -1.97 -26.83 12.33
CA ALA A 104 -1.56 -27.63 13.48
C ALA A 104 -1.88 -26.91 14.80
N HIS A 105 -1.64 -25.60 14.89
CA HIS A 105 -1.96 -24.84 16.10
C HIS A 105 -3.47 -24.73 16.36
N LEU A 106 -4.28 -24.48 15.34
CA LEU A 106 -5.75 -24.48 15.47
C LEU A 106 -6.28 -25.84 15.91
N ALA A 107 -5.73 -26.93 15.37
CA ALA A 107 -6.11 -28.29 15.75
C ALA A 107 -5.74 -28.62 17.22
N LEU A 108 -4.59 -28.13 17.70
CA LEU A 108 -4.16 -28.33 19.09
C LEU A 108 -5.08 -27.63 20.11
N THR A 109 -5.60 -26.45 19.78
CA THR A 109 -6.49 -25.69 20.66
C THR A 109 -7.97 -26.06 20.47
N GLY A 110 -8.32 -26.67 19.34
CA GLY A 110 -9.71 -26.93 18.95
C GLY A 110 -10.44 -25.70 18.42
N GLU A 111 -9.72 -24.60 18.13
CA GLU A 111 -10.31 -23.38 17.61
C GLU A 111 -10.69 -23.54 16.12
N PRO A 112 -11.87 -23.05 15.70
CA PRO A 112 -12.26 -23.10 14.31
C PRO A 112 -11.45 -22.11 13.47
N ARG A 113 -11.20 -22.46 12.21
CA ARG A 113 -10.73 -21.47 11.25
C ARG A 113 -11.87 -20.50 10.92
N HIS A 114 -11.61 -19.21 11.03
CA HIS A 114 -12.59 -18.17 10.70
C HIS A 114 -12.52 -17.75 9.21
N PRO A 115 -13.61 -17.21 8.63
CA PRO A 115 -13.67 -16.85 7.21
C PRO A 115 -12.56 -15.89 6.74
N LEU A 116 -12.10 -14.97 7.60
CA LEU A 116 -11.01 -14.05 7.25
C LEU A 116 -9.67 -14.78 7.13
N THR A 117 -9.43 -15.79 7.97
CA THR A 117 -8.25 -16.65 7.92
C THR A 117 -8.27 -17.50 6.65
N GLU A 118 -9.41 -18.11 6.32
CA GLU A 118 -9.60 -18.84 5.06
C GLU A 118 -9.36 -17.94 3.84
N TRP A 119 -9.93 -16.74 3.85
CA TRP A 119 -9.79 -15.80 2.75
C TRP A 119 -8.33 -15.40 2.49
N ILE A 120 -7.57 -15.11 3.54
CA ILE A 120 -6.19 -14.66 3.39
C ILE A 120 -5.24 -15.83 3.05
N GLN A 121 -5.56 -17.05 3.48
CA GLN A 121 -4.75 -18.24 3.24
C GLN A 121 -5.09 -19.01 1.95
N ARG A 122 -6.17 -18.66 1.24
CA ARG A 122 -6.65 -19.40 0.07
C ARG A 122 -5.64 -19.59 -1.08
N ASP A 123 -4.64 -18.71 -1.16
CA ASP A 123 -3.59 -18.75 -2.19
C ASP A 123 -2.23 -19.17 -1.60
N ALA A 124 -2.20 -19.64 -0.35
CA ALA A 124 -0.99 -20.16 0.29
C ALA A 124 -0.45 -21.35 -0.49
N ALA A 125 0.87 -21.53 -0.44
CA ALA A 125 1.49 -22.64 -1.11
C ALA A 125 1.14 -23.97 -0.43
N PRO A 126 0.96 -25.08 -1.17
CA PRO A 126 0.74 -26.39 -0.54
C PRO A 126 2.00 -26.86 0.22
N GLU A 127 3.18 -26.55 -0.32
CA GLU A 127 4.50 -26.85 0.21
C GLU A 127 5.38 -25.60 0.19
N GLU A 128 6.59 -25.70 0.72
CA GLU A 128 7.50 -24.55 0.80
C GLU A 128 7.97 -24.05 -0.57
N LEU A 129 7.69 -22.79 -0.88
CA LEU A 129 8.12 -22.12 -2.09
C LEU A 129 9.44 -21.37 -1.88
N PRO A 130 10.40 -21.49 -2.82
CA PRO A 130 11.54 -20.58 -2.87
C PRO A 130 11.05 -19.16 -3.22
N ALA A 131 11.80 -18.13 -2.78
CA ALA A 131 11.42 -16.74 -3.00
C ALA A 131 11.21 -16.39 -4.49
N THR A 132 11.92 -17.06 -5.39
CA THR A 132 11.79 -16.89 -6.85
C THR A 132 10.44 -17.34 -7.40
N ALA A 133 9.80 -18.34 -6.78
CA ALA A 133 8.53 -18.91 -7.23
C ALA A 133 7.29 -18.13 -6.74
N ILE A 134 7.47 -17.11 -5.89
CA ILE A 134 6.36 -16.29 -5.36
C ILE A 134 5.76 -15.38 -6.43
N LEU A 135 6.60 -14.92 -7.38
CA LEU A 135 6.24 -13.91 -8.37
C LEU A 135 5.71 -14.48 -9.70
N GLU A 136 5.78 -15.80 -9.89
CA GLU A 136 5.20 -16.56 -11.00
C GLU A 136 3.68 -16.78 -10.82
#